data_AF-A0AAP1RCL4-F1
#
_entry.id   AF-A0AAP1RCL4-F1
#
_cell.length_a   1.000
_cell.length_b   1.000
_cell.length_c   1.000
_cell.angle_alpha   90.00
_cell.angle_beta   90.00
_cell.angle_gamma   90.00
#
_symmetry.space_group_name_H-M   'P 1'
#
loop_
_entity.id
_entity.type
_entity.pdbx_description
1 polymer ?
#
loop_
_entity_poly.entity_id
_entity_poly.type
_entity_poly.pdbx_seq_one_letter_code
_entity_poly.pdbx_strand_id
1 'polypeptide(L)' 'MLGLNIFRLIADLFTFILQPFKWLRLEVAKGDLGWWTSNAVNWVFILILIVLFGYWMSQSLGFRKNGTEDKA' A
#
# COMPACT_ATOMS: atom_id res chain seq x y z
N MET A 1 36.11 -17.99 6.71
CA MET A 1 36.14 -16.52 6.94
C MET A 1 34.76 -16.07 7.38
N LEU A 2 34.54 -15.96 8.70
CA LEU A 2 33.34 -15.38 9.32
C LEU A 2 33.43 -13.84 9.37
N GLY A 3 34.01 -13.25 8.33
CA GLY A 3 34.18 -11.81 8.22
C GLY A 3 32.87 -11.17 7.76
N LEU A 4 32.68 -9.91 8.14
CA LEU A 4 31.60 -9.03 7.70
C LEU A 4 31.47 -9.07 6.16
N ASN A 5 30.67 -10.02 5.66
CA ASN A 5 30.34 -10.11 4.26
C ASN A 5 29.23 -9.08 4.03
N ILE A 6 29.42 -8.17 3.08
CA ILE A 6 28.44 -7.14 2.74
C ILE A 6 27.04 -7.75 2.49
N PHE A 7 26.96 -8.96 1.93
CA PHE A 7 25.70 -9.67 1.74
C PHE A 7 25.02 -10.09 3.05
N ARG A 8 25.79 -10.45 4.09
CA ARG A 8 25.23 -10.75 5.42
C ARG A 8 24.76 -9.48 6.11
N LEU A 9 25.54 -8.40 6.04
CA LEU A 9 25.14 -7.10 6.59
C LEU A 9 23.84 -6.58 5.97
N ILE A 10 23.72 -6.69 4.65
CA ILE A 10 22.48 -6.34 3.94
C ILE A 10 21.33 -7.25 4.39
N ALA A 11 21.54 -8.55 4.49
CA ALA A 11 20.51 -9.49 4.94
C ALA A 11 20.04 -9.22 6.38
N ASP A 12 20.96 -8.92 7.29
CA ASP A 12 20.68 -8.61 8.69
C ASP A 12 19.94 -7.27 8.80
N LEU A 13 20.36 -6.25 8.03
CA LEU A 13 19.68 -4.95 7.96
C LEU A 13 18.22 -5.09 7.53
N PHE A 14 17.94 -5.81 6.43
CA PHE A 14 16.57 -5.99 5.97
C PHE A 14 15.77 -6.93 6.89
N THR A 15 16.41 -7.90 7.54
CA THR A 15 15.74 -8.73 8.55
C THR A 15 15.30 -7.91 9.76
N PHE A 16 16.12 -6.96 10.18
CA PHE A 16 15.83 -6.04 11.27
C PHE A 16 14.74 -5.03 10.88
N ILE A 17 14.90 -4.32 9.76
CA ILE A 17 13.94 -3.28 9.34
C ILE A 17 12.57 -3.86 9.00
N LEU A 18 12.51 -5.07 8.41
CA LEU A 18 11.24 -5.71 8.04
C LEU A 18 10.63 -6.55 9.17
N GLN A 19 11.22 -6.54 10.37
CA GLN A 19 10.67 -7.24 11.53
C GLN A 19 9.19 -6.86 11.82
N PRO A 20 8.76 -5.58 11.73
CA PRO A 20 7.35 -5.23 11.90
C PRO A 20 6.43 -5.91 10.89
N PHE A 21 6.86 -6.06 9.63
CA PHE A 21 6.09 -6.76 8.60
C PHE A 21 6.01 -8.27 8.85
N LYS A 22 7.07 -8.87 9.42
CA LYS A 22 7.01 -10.27 9.89
C LYS A 22 5.98 -10.43 10.99
N TRP A 23 5.96 -9.52 11.97
CA TRP A 23 4.98 -9.52 13.06
C TRP A 23 3.54 -9.35 12.55
N LEU A 24 3.29 -8.39 11.65
CA LEU A 24 1.98 -8.21 11.03
C LEU A 24 1.48 -9.49 10.35
N ARG A 25 2.34 -10.16 9.57
CA ARG A 25 1.98 -11.37 8.81
C ARG A 25 1.84 -12.63 9.67
N LEU A 26 2.69 -12.80 10.68
CA LEU A 26 2.81 -14.08 11.38
C LEU A 26 2.05 -14.13 12.70
N GLU A 27 1.84 -12.97 13.33
CA GLU A 27 1.16 -12.84 14.61
C GLU A 27 -0.20 -12.15 14.42
N VAL A 28 -0.20 -10.89 14.00
CA VAL A 28 -1.42 -10.07 13.92
C VAL A 28 -2.44 -10.69 12.98
N ALA A 29 -2.01 -11.11 11.79
CA ALA A 29 -2.90 -11.70 10.78
C ALA A 29 -3.62 -12.97 11.24
N LYS A 30 -3.09 -13.69 12.24
CA LYS A 30 -3.65 -14.95 12.74
C LYS A 30 -4.59 -14.80 13.93
N GLY A 31 -4.66 -13.62 14.54
CA GLY A 31 -5.62 -13.33 15.61
C GLY A 31 -7.06 -13.16 15.08
N ASP A 32 -8.02 -13.03 15.99
CA ASP A 32 -9.40 -12.70 15.63
C ASP A 32 -9.45 -11.33 14.94
N LEU A 33 -10.15 -11.25 13.81
CA LEU A 33 -10.13 -10.11 12.87
C LEU A 33 -8.72 -9.75 12.32
N GLY A 34 -7.73 -10.61 12.54
CA GLY A 34 -6.32 -10.36 12.24
C GLY A 34 -6.03 -10.00 10.79
N TRP A 35 -6.69 -10.67 9.84
CA TRP A 35 -6.57 -10.35 8.42
C TRP A 35 -6.99 -8.90 8.11
N TRP A 36 -8.07 -8.43 8.72
CA TRP A 36 -8.55 -7.06 8.54
C TRP A 36 -7.56 -6.06 9.14
N THR A 37 -7.14 -6.28 10.39
CA THR A 37 -6.22 -5.39 11.10
C THR A 37 -4.84 -5.34 10.43
N SER A 38 -4.30 -6.48 9.99
CA SER A 38 -3.03 -6.55 9.26
C SER A 38 -3.07 -5.82 7.91
N ASN A 39 -4.27 -5.57 7.36
CA ASN A 39 -4.47 -4.88 6.08
C ASN A 39 -5.10 -3.49 6.23
N ALA A 40 -5.19 -2.93 7.44
CA ALA A 40 -5.89 -1.65 7.68
C ALA A 40 -5.35 -0.50 6.82
N VAL A 41 -4.03 -0.41 6.64
CA VAL A 41 -3.40 0.60 5.77
C VAL A 41 -3.79 0.41 4.30
N ASN A 42 -3.88 -0.84 3.83
CA ASN A 42 -4.33 -1.14 2.47
C ASN A 42 -5.77 -0.68 2.27
N TRP A 43 -6.65 -0.93 3.25
CA TRP A 43 -8.03 -0.45 3.21
C TRP A 43 -8.13 1.08 3.15
N VAL A 44 -7.27 1.80 3.87
CA VAL A 44 -7.19 3.27 3.79
C VAL A 44 -6.80 3.71 2.38
N PHE A 45 -5.78 3.10 1.77
CA PHE A 45 -5.40 3.43 0.40
C PHE A 45 -6.49 3.11 -0.62
N ILE A 46 -7.19 1.99 -0.48
CA ILE A 46 -8.34 1.65 -1.33
C ILE A 46 -9.46 2.69 -1.18
N LEU A 47 -9.76 3.13 0.03
CA LEU A 47 -10.76 4.18 0.27
C LEU A 47 -10.36 5.50 -0.41
N ILE A 48 -9.11 5.93 -0.25
CA ILE A 48 -8.57 7.14 -0.89
C ILE A 48 -8.67 7.00 -2.41
N LEU A 49 -8.27 5.85 -2.97
CA LEU A 49 -8.34 5.57 -4.39
C LEU A 49 -9.78 5.69 -4.91
N ILE A 50 -10.76 5.12 -4.22
CA ILE A 50 -12.18 5.18 -4.61
C ILE A 50 -12.67 6.64 -4.62
N VAL A 51 -12.32 7.45 -3.60
CA VAL A 51 -12.71 8.87 -3.54
C VAL A 51 -12.10 9.67 -4.68
N LEU A 52 -10.78 9.54 -4.89
CA LEU A 52 -10.09 10.24 -5.98
C LEU A 52 -10.59 9.81 -7.35
N PHE A 53 -10.84 8.51 -7.53
CA PHE A 53 -11.40 7.97 -8.76
C PHE A 53 -12.82 8.51 -9.01
N GLY A 54 -13.67 8.53 -7.98
CA GLY A 54 -15.01 9.12 -8.06
C GLY A 54 -14.97 10.60 -8.43
N TYR A 55 -14.08 11.37 -7.81
CA TYR A 55 -13.85 12.78 -8.16
C TYR A 55 -13.41 12.93 -9.62
N TRP A 56 -12.40 12.18 -10.05
CA TRP A 56 -11.90 12.21 -11.42
C TRP A 56 -13.00 11.91 -12.43
N MET A 57 -13.74 10.82 -12.23
CA MET A 57 -14.81 10.40 -13.15
C MET A 57 -15.92 11.44 -13.22
N SER A 58 -16.25 12.10 -12.10
CA SER A 58 -17.22 13.19 -12.07
C SER A 58 -16.75 14.40 -12.90
N GLN A 59 -15.49 14.80 -12.75
CA GLN A 59 -14.89 15.89 -13.54
C GLN A 59 -14.87 15.56 -15.03
N SER A 60 -14.41 14.36 -15.39
CA SER A 60 -14.41 13.89 -16.79
C SER A 60 -15.81 13.91 -17.41
N LEU A 61 -16.83 13.43 -16.69
CA LEU A 61 -18.21 13.50 -17.16
C LEU A 61 -18.70 14.94 -17.33
N GLY A 62 -18.29 15.85 -16.44
CA GLY A 62 -18.60 17.28 -16.51
C GLY A 62 -18.04 17.92 -17.77
N PHE A 63 -16.76 17.70 -18.07
CA PHE A 63 -16.13 18.23 -19.28
C PHE A 63 -16.80 17.70 -20.55
N ARG A 64 -17.11 16.40 -20.58
CA ARG A 64 -17.83 15.77 -21.70
C ARG A 64 -19.19 16.41 -21.96
N LYS A 65 -19.95 16.70 -20.90
CA LYS A 65 -21.28 17.32 -21.01
C LYS A 65 -21.21 18.78 -21.47
N ASN A 66 -20.21 19.51 -21.01
CA ASN A 66 -20.05 20.94 -21.31
C ASN A 66 -19.33 21.20 -22.65
N GLY A 67 -18.83 20.16 -23.32
CA GLY A 67 -18.08 20.30 -24.57
C GLY A 67 -16.73 21.01 -24.39
N THR A 68 -16.23 21.11 -23.16
CA THR A 68 -14.94 21.75 -22.81
C THR A 68 -13.79 20.75 -22.76
N GLU A 69 -14.00 19.53 -23.22
CA GLU A 69 -12.91 18.56 -23.39
C GLU A 69 -11.95 19.09 -24.45
N ASP A 70 -10.68 19.22 -24.09
CA ASP A 70 -9.62 19.47 -25.05
C ASP A 70 -9.47 18.22 -25.93
N LYS A 71 -9.93 18.33 -27.17
CA LYS A 71 -9.84 17.27 -28.19
C LYS A 71 -8.62 17.58 -29.03
N ALA A 72 -7.49 16.97 -28.68
CA ALA A 72 -6.34 16.89 -29.56
C ALA A 72 -6.66 16.03 -30.80
#